data_AF-A0A2V6PE61-F1
#
_entry.id   AF-A0A2V6PE61-F1
#
_cell.length_a   1.000
_cell.length_b   1.000
_cell.length_c   1.000
_cell.angle_alpha   90.00
_cell.angle_beta   90.00
_cell.angle_gamma   90.00
#
_symmetry.space_group_name_H-M   'P 1'
#
loop_
_entity.id
_entity.type
_entity.pdbx_description
1 polymer ?
#
loop_
_entity_poly.entity_id
_entity_poly.type
_entity_poly.pdbx_seq_one_letter_code
_entity_poly.pdbx_strand_id
1 'polypeptide(L)' 'MLNVEGAPSTQQPVHIHKGTCDKLGPKPAYPLSPVVGGKSETTVNASLDDLTHGYAINGHKSAQEAKTYVFCGNIKE' A
#
# COMPACT_ATOMS: atom_id res chain seq x y z
N MET A 1 2.32 1.71 -10.55
CA MET A 1 3.36 0.71 -10.28
C MET A 1 4.02 1.03 -8.95
N LEU A 2 4.34 0.02 -8.14
CA LEU A 2 5.11 0.16 -6.90
C LEU A 2 6.49 -0.45 -7.07
N ASN A 3 7.51 0.32 -6.64
CA ASN A 3 8.90 -0.12 -6.55
C ASN A 3 9.37 0.11 -5.11
N VAL A 4 9.64 -0.99 -4.40
CA VAL A 4 10.04 -0.98 -2.99
C VAL A 4 11.44 -1.58 -2.86
N GLU A 5 12.39 -0.77 -2.43
CA GLU A 5 13.78 -1.21 -2.22
C GLU A 5 13.88 -2.10 -0.97
N GLY A 6 14.77 -3.10 -1.02
CA GLY A 6 15.02 -4.01 0.11
C GLY A 6 13.87 -4.97 0.44
N ALA A 7 12.82 -5.03 -0.39
CA ALA A 7 11.71 -5.93 -0.17
C ALA A 7 12.13 -7.41 -0.39
N PRO A 8 11.62 -8.35 0.44
CA PRO A 8 11.88 -9.77 0.29
C PRO A 8 11.16 -10.36 -0.93
N SER A 9 11.49 -11.62 -1.26
CA SER A 9 10.74 -12.42 -2.24
C SER A 9 9.41 -12.96 -1.71
N THR A 10 9.17 -12.90 -0.39
CA THR A 10 7.88 -13.24 0.21
C THR A 10 6.82 -12.20 -0.17
N GLN A 11 5.58 -12.66 -0.38
CA GLN A 11 4.45 -11.77 -0.65
C GLN A 11 4.19 -10.83 0.53
N GLN A 12 4.22 -9.53 0.24
CA GLN A 12 3.88 -8.46 1.16
C GLN A 12 2.52 -7.87 0.76
N PRO A 13 1.43 -8.15 1.48
CA PRO A 13 0.13 -7.56 1.19
C PRO A 13 0.22 -6.04 1.19
N VAL A 14 -0.46 -5.39 0.24
CA VAL A 14 -0.45 -3.92 0.12
C VAL A 14 -1.87 -3.44 -0.13
N HIS A 15 -2.19 -2.30 0.47
CA HIS A 15 -3.52 -1.71 0.38
C HIS A 15 -3.41 -0.19 0.28
N ILE A 16 -4.40 0.42 -0.37
CA ILE A 16 -4.67 1.85 -0.25
C ILE A 16 -5.67 2.05 0.88
N HIS A 17 -5.38 2.97 1.79
CA HIS A 17 -6.23 3.35 2.91
C HIS A 17 -6.56 4.84 2.85
N LYS A 18 -7.70 5.22 3.40
CA LYS A 18 -8.01 6.64 3.68
C LYS A 18 -7.09 7.18 4.76
N GLY A 19 -6.82 8.49 4.74
CA GLY A 19 -5.96 9.18 5.70
C GLY A 19 -4.51 9.29 5.24
N THR A 20 -3.60 9.33 6.20
CA THR A 20 -2.15 9.48 5.98
C THR A 20 -1.39 8.36 6.70
N CYS A 21 -0.09 8.24 6.44
CA CYS A 21 0.76 7.29 7.18
C CYS A 21 0.78 7.51 8.69
N ASP A 22 0.60 8.75 9.16
CA ASP A 22 0.52 9.07 10.59
C ASP A 22 -0.84 8.68 11.19
N LYS A 23 -1.90 8.68 10.37
CA LYS A 23 -3.26 8.36 10.78
C LYS A 23 -3.98 7.59 9.67
N LEU A 24 -3.63 6.31 9.57
CA LEU A 24 -4.17 5.41 8.56
C LEU A 24 -5.58 4.96 8.95
N GLY A 25 -6.51 5.00 8.00
CA GLY A 25 -7.83 4.42 8.17
C GLY A 25 -7.73 2.92 8.39
N PRO A 26 -8.45 2.31 9.34
CA PRO A 26 -8.26 0.89 9.69
C PRO A 26 -8.78 -0.09 8.62
N LYS A 27 -9.64 0.38 7.72
CA LYS A 27 -10.22 -0.43 6.64
C LYS A 27 -9.54 -0.08 5.32
N PRO A 28 -8.97 -1.07 4.59
CA PRO A 28 -8.52 -0.88 3.23
C PRO A 28 -9.63 -0.29 2.36
N ALA A 29 -9.30 0.75 1.58
CA ALA A 29 -10.18 1.30 0.55
C ALA A 29 -10.04 0.51 -0.76
N TYR A 30 -8.79 0.16 -1.13
CA TYR A 30 -8.51 -0.63 -2.33
C TYR A 30 -7.45 -1.71 -2.02
N PRO A 31 -7.72 -2.99 -2.32
CA PRO A 31 -6.70 -4.01 -2.31
C PRO A 31 -5.75 -3.83 -3.50
N LEU A 32 -4.47 -4.06 -3.28
CA LEU A 32 -3.46 -4.10 -4.34
C LEU A 32 -2.86 -5.50 -4.45
N SER A 33 -2.28 -5.79 -5.61
CA SER A 33 -1.42 -6.96 -5.76
C SER A 33 -0.28 -6.88 -4.74
N PRO A 34 0.07 -7.99 -4.06
CA PRO A 34 1.16 -8.00 -3.11
C PRO A 34 2.47 -7.56 -3.77
N VAL A 35 3.34 -6.90 -3.00
CA VAL A 35 4.72 -6.67 -3.42
C VAL A 35 5.49 -7.99 -3.28
N VAL A 36 6.16 -8.39 -4.36
CA VAL A 36 7.01 -9.58 -4.44
C VAL A 36 8.33 -9.18 -5.08
N GLY A 37 9.44 -9.35 -4.36
CA GLY A 37 10.76 -8.94 -4.84
C GLY A 37 10.81 -7.43 -5.17
N GLY A 38 10.09 -6.62 -4.41
CA GLY A 38 10.08 -5.16 -4.54
C GLY A 38 9.21 -4.60 -5.64
N LYS A 39 8.41 -5.42 -6.35
CA LYS A 39 7.52 -4.94 -7.41
C LYS A 39 6.07 -5.32 -7.16
N SER A 40 5.18 -4.42 -7.52
CA SER A 40 3.74 -4.67 -7.64
C SER A 40 3.12 -3.75 -8.69
N GLU A 41 2.12 -4.27 -9.38
CA GLU A 41 1.33 -3.50 -10.33
C GLU A 41 -0.15 -3.85 -10.16
N THR A 42 -1.00 -2.82 -10.14
CA THR A 42 -2.44 -2.97 -9.99
C THR A 42 -3.12 -1.79 -10.66
N THR A 43 -4.13 -2.06 -11.47
CA THR A 43 -5.04 -1.04 -11.97
C THR A 43 -6.11 -0.80 -10.91
N VAL A 44 -6.15 0.41 -10.36
CA VAL A 44 -7.15 0.80 -9.35
C VAL A 44 -8.28 1.54 -10.06
N ASN A 45 -9.52 1.11 -9.85
CA ASN A 45 -10.69 1.78 -10.39
C ASN A 45 -11.09 2.98 -9.52
N ALA A 46 -10.24 4.01 -9.55
CA ALA A 46 -10.44 5.29 -8.89
C ALA A 46 -9.76 6.38 -9.72
N SER A 47 -10.21 7.63 -9.59
CA SER A 47 -9.49 8.74 -10.19
C SER A 47 -8.20 9.03 -9.41
N LEU A 48 -7.15 9.50 -10.09
CA LEU A 48 -5.92 9.87 -9.41
C LEU A 48 -6.15 11.07 -8.46
N ASP A 49 -6.99 12.01 -8.88
CA ASP A 49 -7.39 13.18 -8.08
C ASP A 49 -8.04 12.75 -6.75
N ASP A 50 -8.94 11.76 -6.76
CA ASP A 50 -9.51 11.25 -5.50
C ASP A 50 -8.43 10.67 -4.58
N LEU A 51 -7.42 10.00 -5.16
CA LEU A 51 -6.38 9.32 -4.39
C LEU A 51 -5.33 10.29 -3.82
N THR A 52 -5.05 11.41 -4.48
CA THR A 52 -4.11 12.42 -3.98
C THR A 52 -4.68 13.23 -2.80
N HIS A 53 -6.00 13.20 -2.61
CA HIS A 53 -6.70 13.91 -1.53
C HIS A 53 -6.99 13.02 -0.32
N GLY A 54 -5.91 12.60 0.37
CA GLY A 54 -6.03 11.96 1.69
C GLY A 54 -6.14 10.44 1.64
N TYR A 55 -5.31 9.81 0.81
CA TYR A 55 -5.05 8.38 0.88
C TYR A 55 -3.56 8.10 1.06
N ALA A 56 -3.26 6.91 1.57
CA ALA A 56 -1.92 6.39 1.70
C ALA A 56 -1.87 4.91 1.31
N ILE A 57 -0.74 4.49 0.76
CA ILE A 57 -0.42 3.10 0.47
C ILE A 57 0.32 2.52 1.67
N ASN A 58 -0.14 1.40 2.20
CA ASN A 58 0.49 0.68 3.30
C ASN A 58 0.85 -0.75 2.89
N GLY A 59 2.05 -1.19 3.24
CA GLY A 59 2.53 -2.55 3.03
C GLY A 59 2.76 -3.31 4.34
N HIS A 60 2.31 -4.56 4.36
CA HIS A 60 2.45 -5.48 5.50
C HIS A 60 3.66 -6.40 5.32
N LYS A 61 4.27 -6.83 6.42
CA LYS A 61 5.47 -7.69 6.39
C LYS A 61 5.23 -9.02 5.67
N SER A 62 4.09 -9.67 5.94
CA SER A 62 3.62 -10.89 5.30
C SER A 62 2.14 -11.10 5.64
N ALA A 63 1.50 -12.13 5.06
CA ALA A 63 0.13 -12.51 5.43
C ALA A 63 0.03 -12.99 6.90
N GLN A 64 1.05 -13.68 7.40
CA GLN A 64 1.12 -14.19 8.77
C GLN A 64 1.42 -13.07 9.78
N GLU A 65 2.16 -12.04 9.38
CA GLU A 65 2.52 -10.88 10.20
C GLU A 65 1.80 -9.62 9.73
N ALA A 66 0.50 -9.73 9.43
CA ALA A 66 -0.31 -8.64 8.87
C ALA A 66 -0.41 -7.39 9.77
N LYS A 67 -0.07 -7.48 11.07
CA LYS A 67 -0.05 -6.30 11.96
C LYS A 67 1.26 -5.50 11.89
N THR A 68 2.28 -6.03 11.22
CA THR A 68 3.59 -5.40 11.09
C THR A 68 3.66 -4.66 9.76
N TYR A 69 3.73 -3.34 9.80
CA TYR A 69 3.92 -2.53 8.60
C TYR A 69 5.40 -2.39 8.29
N VAL A 70 5.74 -2.47 7.00
CA VAL A 70 7.12 -2.39 6.51
C VAL A 70 7.38 -1.14 5.68
N PHE A 71 6.32 -0.55 5.13
CA PHE A 71 6.37 0.76 4.48
C PHE A 71 5.00 1.42 4.50
N CYS A 72 5.01 2.75 4.37
CA CYS A 72 3.83 3.52 4.06
C CYS A 72 4.24 4.75 3.22
N GLY A 73 3.41 5.12 2.25
CA GLY A 73 3.58 6.34 1.47
C GLY A 73 2.25 7.06 1.31
N ASN A 74 2.21 8.35 1.63
CA ASN A 74 1.06 9.19 1.30
C ASN A 74 0.99 9.36 -0.22
N ILE A 75 -0.21 9.23 -0.79
CA ILE A 75 -0.45 9.55 -2.20
C ILE A 75 -0.66 11.06 -2.27
N LYS A 76 0.18 11.74 -3.02
CA LYS A 76 0.19 13.20 -3.19
C LYS A 76 0.45 13.50 -4.67
N GLU A 77 0.07 14.69 -5.09
CA GLU A 77 0.51 15.26 -6.37
C GLU A 77 2.03 15.47 -6.42
#